data_AF-A0A386ZJX2-F1
#
_entry.id   AF-A0A386ZJX2-F1
#
_cell.length_a   1.000
_cell.length_b   1.000
_cell.length_c   1.000
_cell.angle_alpha   90.00
_cell.angle_beta   90.00
_cell.angle_gamma   90.00
#
_symmetry.space_group_name_H-M   'P 1'
#
loop_
_entity.id
_entity.type
_entity.pdbx_description
1 polymer ?
#
loop_
_entity_poly.entity_id
_entity_poly.type
_entity_poly.pdbx_seq_one_letter_code
_entity_poly.pdbx_strand_id
1 'polypeptide(L)'
;MSSGSRADDTPDEAGSPVQLADQRMGVNDAVAAVVTRWVGSMPAVYTVLVAFSGYTALVTWWGPLHRADPYPFPFLLFLDNVAQLVLCLIIMVGQRVLSAAADQRSIQTYENTESIFRQVAELQAHLSRQDRTLSRGLSLLESSPHPWIRQHRVRHPPQAADQVVTRNDRIAAWLTMRLGSVWAFYLAAGTQVLWILLAQAGIQRFDRYPFLFMTFLSSLAQLLFMIVIMVGQDVLGRAGDRRSEQTFLDAQAILHECRRMEQRLIAQDRVLDSLTGYVTAQVVEQLARAAHDTNERVAHQARVHEAMTTGAASSDAHVLRGWEDLSDTARESNRAQARRIGENLAAIGCFMVPAQDPELDAILDDDEVRLLARVEYDRWIQQRIGARATSFDAEDDAEPLPWDELPDAARVRHLQAARRIPVVVARAGFQVLRGTAVDEATRG
;
A
#
# COMPACT_ATOMS: atom_id res chain seq x y z
N MET A 1 26.54 -15.41 25.40
CA MET A 1 25.36 -16.24 25.75
C MET A 1 24.13 -15.37 25.47
N SER A 2 23.79 -15.13 24.20
CA SER A 2 22.91 -15.96 23.35
C SER A 2 21.59 -16.34 24.03
N SER A 3 20.54 -15.60 23.71
CA SER A 3 19.23 -16.14 23.32
C SER A 3 18.36 -14.97 22.83
N GLY A 4 18.67 -14.51 21.61
CA GLY A 4 17.75 -13.68 20.84
C GLY A 4 16.76 -14.60 20.14
N SER A 5 15.54 -14.67 20.65
CA SER A 5 14.40 -15.24 19.93
C SER A 5 13.96 -14.24 18.86
N ARG A 6 14.65 -14.25 17.70
CA ARG A 6 14.12 -13.71 16.46
C ARG A 6 12.96 -14.61 16.05
N ALA A 7 11.74 -14.18 16.39
CA ALA A 7 10.56 -14.64 15.68
C ALA A 7 10.67 -14.07 14.26
N ASP A 8 11.00 -14.97 13.34
CA ASP A 8 10.90 -14.77 11.91
C ASP A 8 9.40 -14.75 11.56
N ASP A 9 8.75 -13.60 11.78
CA ASP A 9 7.44 -13.31 11.19
C ASP A 9 7.71 -12.97 9.72
N THR A 10 7.88 -14.02 8.91
CA THR A 10 7.59 -13.92 7.48
C THR A 10 6.17 -13.38 7.35
N PRO A 11 5.92 -12.31 6.57
CA PRO A 11 4.56 -11.86 6.32
C PRO A 11 3.82 -13.05 5.73
N ASP A 12 2.80 -13.54 6.45
CA ASP A 12 1.88 -14.57 5.99
C ASP A 12 1.62 -14.31 4.50
N GLU A 13 2.02 -15.27 3.66
CA GLU A 13 1.68 -15.28 2.25
C GLU A 13 0.17 -15.04 2.19
N ALA A 14 -0.22 -13.83 1.78
CA ALA A 14 -1.60 -13.47 1.54
C ALA A 14 -2.13 -14.55 0.61
N GLY A 15 -2.99 -15.42 1.15
CA GLY A 15 -3.41 -16.65 0.49
C GLY A 15 -3.76 -16.34 -0.95
N SER A 16 -3.04 -17.00 -1.87
CA SER A 16 -3.25 -16.83 -3.31
C SER A 16 -4.75 -16.85 -3.58
N PRO A 17 -5.28 -15.94 -4.42
CA PRO A 17 -6.70 -15.93 -4.73
C PRO A 17 -7.05 -17.33 -5.23
N VAL A 18 -7.92 -18.05 -4.52
CA VAL A 18 -8.30 -19.41 -4.90
C VAL A 18 -8.92 -19.30 -6.29
N GLN A 19 -8.14 -19.68 -7.30
CA GLN A 19 -8.66 -19.91 -8.62
C GLN A 19 -9.57 -21.13 -8.49
N LEU A 20 -10.66 -21.16 -9.27
CA LEU A 20 -11.59 -22.30 -9.33
C LEU A 20 -10.90 -23.67 -9.52
N ALA A 21 -9.63 -23.68 -9.88
CA ALA A 21 -8.78 -24.85 -10.07
C ALA A 21 -8.39 -25.58 -8.76
N ASP A 22 -8.34 -24.93 -7.60
CA ASP A 22 -7.83 -25.55 -6.36
C ASP A 22 -8.87 -26.37 -5.59
N GLN A 23 -10.15 -26.26 -5.95
CA GLN A 23 -11.17 -27.17 -5.44
C GLN A 23 -11.21 -28.41 -6.33
N ARG A 24 -11.06 -29.59 -5.71
CA ARG A 24 -11.43 -30.88 -6.32
C ARG A 24 -12.94 -30.90 -6.58
N MET A 25 -13.39 -30.18 -7.60
CA MET A 25 -14.73 -30.34 -8.14
C MET A 25 -14.86 -31.78 -8.64
N GLY A 26 -15.93 -32.46 -8.26
CA GLY A 26 -16.25 -33.74 -8.89
C GLY A 26 -16.36 -33.52 -10.40
N VAL A 27 -15.89 -34.48 -11.20
CA VAL A 27 -15.91 -34.38 -12.68
C VAL A 27 -17.31 -33.97 -13.18
N ASN A 28 -18.36 -34.47 -12.54
CA ASN A 28 -19.75 -34.15 -12.87
C ASN A 28 -20.12 -32.68 -12.60
N ASP A 29 -19.63 -32.09 -11.51
CA ASP A 29 -19.88 -30.70 -11.14
C ASP A 29 -19.16 -29.73 -12.09
N ALA A 30 -17.93 -30.09 -12.49
CA ALA A 30 -17.16 -29.34 -13.48
C ALA A 30 -17.84 -29.34 -14.85
N VAL A 31 -18.30 -30.51 -15.31
CA VAL A 31 -19.06 -30.63 -16.57
C VAL A 31 -20.35 -29.82 -16.49
N ALA A 32 -21.11 -29.92 -15.39
CA ALA A 32 -22.34 -29.16 -15.23
C ALA A 32 -22.10 -27.64 -15.27
N ALA A 33 -21.05 -27.15 -14.60
CA ALA A 33 -20.70 -25.73 -14.61
C ALA A 33 -20.28 -25.24 -16.00
N VAL A 34 -19.50 -26.02 -16.76
CA VAL A 34 -19.07 -25.69 -18.13
C VAL A 34 -20.27 -25.64 -19.08
N VAL A 35 -21.12 -26.67 -19.05
CA VAL A 35 -22.33 -26.73 -19.89
C VAL A 35 -23.26 -25.57 -19.56
N THR A 36 -23.49 -25.28 -18.27
CA THR A 36 -24.32 -24.15 -17.83
C THR A 36 -23.79 -22.82 -18.36
N ARG A 37 -22.46 -22.62 -18.33
CA ARG A 37 -21.82 -21.40 -18.84
C ARG A 37 -21.94 -21.30 -20.36
N TRP A 38 -21.77 -22.40 -21.08
CA TRP A 38 -21.93 -22.45 -22.54
C TRP A 38 -23.37 -22.16 -22.94
N VAL A 39 -24.35 -22.79 -22.29
CA VAL A 39 -25.77 -22.62 -22.58
C VAL A 39 -26.24 -21.19 -22.35
N GLY A 40 -25.69 -20.52 -21.33
CA GLY A 40 -25.97 -19.10 -21.07
C GLY A 40 -25.31 -18.13 -22.06
N SER A 41 -24.61 -18.61 -23.10
CA SER A 41 -23.86 -17.78 -24.05
C SER A 41 -24.56 -17.63 -25.41
N MET A 42 -24.31 -16.50 -26.09
CA MET A 42 -24.84 -16.26 -27.44
C MET A 42 -24.41 -17.31 -28.49
N PRO A 43 -23.16 -17.84 -28.49
CA PRO A 43 -22.76 -18.94 -29.38
C PRO A 43 -23.63 -20.20 -29.27
N ALA A 44 -24.11 -20.54 -28.08
CA ALA A 44 -24.98 -21.71 -27.91
C ALA A 44 -26.31 -21.52 -28.64
N VAL A 45 -26.89 -20.32 -28.58
CA VAL A 45 -28.13 -19.97 -29.30
C VAL A 45 -27.96 -20.16 -30.81
N TYR A 46 -26.87 -19.64 -31.38
CA TYR A 46 -26.59 -19.81 -32.81
C TYR A 46 -26.38 -21.29 -33.19
N THR A 47 -25.67 -22.04 -32.34
CA THR A 47 -25.41 -23.48 -32.57
C THR A 47 -26.72 -24.27 -32.61
N VAL A 48 -27.61 -24.04 -31.65
CA VAL A 48 -28.92 -24.69 -31.59
C VAL A 48 -29.78 -24.29 -32.78
N LEU A 49 -29.84 -22.99 -33.12
CA LEU A 49 -30.62 -22.50 -34.26
C LEU A 49 -30.14 -23.13 -35.58
N VAL A 50 -28.83 -23.16 -35.81
CA VAL A 50 -28.25 -23.81 -37.00
C VAL A 50 -28.54 -25.31 -37.03
N ALA A 51 -28.47 -26.01 -35.89
CA ALA A 51 -28.77 -27.44 -35.82
C ALA A 51 -30.25 -27.73 -36.14
N PHE A 52 -31.19 -26.97 -35.56
CA PHE A 52 -32.62 -27.13 -35.81
C PHE A 52 -33.00 -26.76 -37.26
N SER A 53 -32.50 -25.63 -37.77
CA SER A 53 -32.72 -25.24 -39.18
C SER A 53 -32.09 -26.24 -40.16
N GLY A 54 -30.90 -26.76 -39.85
CA GLY A 54 -30.22 -27.77 -40.65
C GLY A 54 -30.98 -29.09 -40.68
N TYR A 55 -31.46 -29.58 -39.54
CA TYR A 55 -32.23 -30.83 -39.45
C TYR A 55 -33.56 -30.72 -40.19
N THR A 56 -34.30 -29.62 -40.00
CA THR A 56 -35.59 -29.41 -40.69
C THR A 56 -35.42 -29.30 -42.20
N ALA A 57 -34.35 -28.64 -42.69
CA ALA A 57 -33.99 -28.62 -44.11
C ALA A 57 -33.65 -30.03 -44.64
N LEU A 58 -32.89 -30.81 -43.87
CA LEU A 58 -32.49 -32.17 -44.23
C LEU A 58 -33.70 -33.11 -44.33
N VAL A 59 -34.64 -33.06 -43.38
CA VAL A 59 -35.86 -33.88 -43.39
C VAL A 59 -36.80 -33.50 -44.55
N THR A 60 -36.83 -32.22 -44.92
CA THR A 60 -37.65 -31.74 -46.04
C THR A 60 -37.07 -32.16 -47.40
N TRP A 61 -35.74 -32.20 -47.54
CA TRP A 61 -35.08 -32.51 -48.80
C TRP A 61 -34.81 -34.02 -48.99
N TRP A 62 -34.56 -34.76 -47.92
CA TRP A 62 -34.11 -36.16 -47.99
C TRP A 62 -35.28 -37.16 -47.77
N GLY A 63 -35.72 -37.79 -48.85
CA GLY A 63 -36.90 -38.67 -48.89
C GLY A 63 -37.01 -39.79 -47.82
N PRO A 64 -35.96 -40.55 -47.47
CA PRO A 64 -36.06 -41.57 -46.42
C PRO A 64 -36.06 -40.98 -45.00
N LEU A 65 -35.50 -39.78 -44.80
CA LEU A 65 -35.57 -39.07 -43.50
C LEU A 65 -36.97 -38.50 -43.28
N HIS A 66 -37.60 -38.01 -44.35
CA HIS A 66 -38.99 -37.56 -44.36
C HIS A 66 -39.99 -38.64 -43.91
N ARG A 67 -39.73 -39.92 -44.22
CA ARG A 67 -40.58 -41.04 -43.77
C ARG A 67 -40.40 -41.36 -42.28
N ALA A 68 -39.22 -41.10 -41.73
CA ALA A 68 -38.91 -41.37 -40.33
C ALA A 68 -39.47 -40.28 -39.39
N ASP A 69 -39.49 -39.03 -39.84
CA ASP A 69 -39.92 -37.87 -39.04
C ASP A 69 -40.75 -36.88 -39.86
N PRO A 70 -41.99 -37.24 -40.27
CA PRO A 70 -42.82 -36.36 -41.10
C PRO A 70 -43.27 -35.12 -40.30
N TYR A 71 -43.51 -34.00 -41.00
CA TYR A 71 -44.10 -32.80 -40.39
C TYR A 71 -45.40 -33.17 -39.63
N PRO A 72 -45.54 -32.85 -38.33
CA PRO A 72 -44.88 -31.78 -37.56
C PRO A 72 -43.59 -32.17 -36.78
N PHE A 73 -42.80 -33.13 -37.29
CA PHE A 73 -41.53 -33.60 -36.71
C PHE A 73 -41.62 -34.21 -35.30
N PRO A 74 -42.41 -35.30 -35.08
CA PRO A 74 -42.55 -35.93 -33.78
C PRO A 74 -41.22 -36.35 -33.12
N PHE A 75 -40.23 -36.79 -33.88
CA PHE A 75 -38.93 -37.18 -33.34
C PHE A 75 -38.14 -35.96 -32.85
N LEU A 76 -38.11 -34.89 -33.64
CA LEU A 76 -37.45 -33.64 -33.23
C LEU A 76 -38.11 -33.05 -31.99
N LEU A 77 -39.45 -33.03 -31.91
CA LEU A 77 -40.18 -32.57 -30.73
C LEU A 77 -39.88 -33.42 -29.49
N PHE A 78 -39.79 -34.74 -29.67
CA PHE A 78 -39.39 -35.64 -28.60
C PHE A 78 -37.94 -35.40 -28.14
N LEU A 79 -37.00 -35.27 -29.08
CA LEU A 79 -35.60 -35.02 -28.81
C LEU A 79 -35.38 -33.68 -28.11
N ASP A 80 -36.09 -32.63 -28.55
CA ASP A 80 -36.11 -31.31 -27.91
C ASP A 80 -36.60 -31.41 -26.46
N ASN A 81 -37.71 -32.12 -26.23
CA ASN A 81 -38.24 -32.31 -24.89
C ASN A 81 -37.27 -33.06 -23.96
N VAL A 82 -36.61 -34.11 -24.46
CA VAL A 82 -35.57 -34.84 -23.74
C VAL A 82 -34.38 -33.94 -23.42
N ALA A 83 -33.88 -33.23 -24.44
CA ALA A 83 -32.74 -32.34 -24.31
C ALA A 83 -33.02 -31.20 -23.32
N GLN A 84 -34.21 -30.59 -23.37
CA GLN A 84 -34.61 -29.50 -22.47
C GLN A 84 -34.70 -29.98 -21.02
N LEU A 85 -35.27 -31.16 -20.75
CA LEU A 85 -35.34 -31.69 -19.38
C LEU A 85 -33.95 -31.93 -18.80
N VAL A 86 -33.08 -32.58 -19.59
CA VAL A 86 -31.66 -32.81 -19.25
C VAL A 86 -30.95 -31.49 -19.00
N LEU A 87 -31.15 -30.52 -19.89
CA LEU A 87 -30.50 -29.22 -19.81
C LEU A 87 -30.93 -28.45 -18.56
N CYS A 88 -32.22 -28.44 -18.22
CA CYS A 88 -32.72 -27.82 -16.98
C CYS A 88 -32.03 -28.40 -15.73
N LEU A 89 -31.86 -29.72 -15.67
CA LEU A 89 -31.20 -30.38 -14.54
C LEU A 89 -29.71 -30.05 -14.49
N ILE A 90 -29.02 -30.05 -15.64
CA ILE A 90 -27.61 -29.66 -15.73
C ILE A 90 -27.42 -28.20 -15.29
N ILE A 91 -28.29 -27.29 -15.75
CA ILE A 91 -28.28 -25.87 -15.35
C ILE A 91 -28.44 -25.75 -13.83
N MET A 92 -29.38 -26.48 -13.25
CA MET A 92 -29.65 -26.42 -11.82
C MET A 92 -28.44 -26.89 -10.99
N VAL A 93 -27.79 -27.99 -11.40
CA VAL A 93 -26.55 -28.47 -10.80
C VAL A 93 -25.43 -27.42 -10.96
N GLY A 94 -25.25 -26.90 -12.18
CA GLY A 94 -24.22 -25.92 -12.48
C GLY A 94 -24.39 -24.61 -11.68
N GLN A 95 -25.62 -24.11 -11.53
CA GLN A 95 -25.93 -22.92 -10.72
C GLN A 95 -25.56 -23.12 -9.25
N ARG A 96 -25.83 -24.30 -8.68
CA ARG A 96 -25.45 -24.62 -7.30
C ARG A 96 -23.92 -24.62 -7.11
N VAL A 97 -23.19 -25.23 -8.03
CA VAL A 97 -21.72 -25.26 -8.01
C VAL A 97 -21.15 -23.85 -8.13
N LEU A 98 -21.67 -23.05 -9.06
CA LEU A 98 -21.28 -21.66 -9.24
C LEU A 98 -21.61 -20.80 -8.00
N SER A 99 -22.75 -21.04 -7.35
CA SER A 99 -23.13 -20.38 -6.09
C SER A 99 -22.13 -20.69 -4.98
N ALA A 100 -21.83 -21.97 -4.75
CA ALA A 100 -20.91 -22.39 -3.69
C ALA A 100 -19.51 -21.79 -3.89
N ALA A 101 -19.02 -21.78 -5.14
CA ALA A 101 -17.74 -21.13 -5.46
C ALA A 101 -17.80 -19.60 -5.27
N ALA A 102 -18.96 -18.98 -5.49
CA ALA A 102 -19.14 -17.55 -5.28
C ALA A 102 -19.27 -17.19 -3.78
N ASP A 103 -19.90 -18.04 -2.98
CA ASP A 103 -19.99 -17.91 -1.52
C ASP A 103 -18.60 -18.03 -0.89
N GLN A 104 -17.79 -19.01 -1.33
CA GLN A 104 -16.41 -19.17 -0.85
C GLN A 104 -15.54 -17.95 -1.15
N ARG A 105 -15.64 -17.39 -2.37
CA ARG A 105 -14.94 -16.14 -2.73
C ARG A 105 -15.38 -14.96 -1.86
N SER A 106 -16.66 -14.92 -1.47
CA SER A 106 -17.17 -13.88 -0.57
C SER A 106 -16.56 -13.97 0.82
N ILE A 107 -16.36 -15.17 1.35
CA ILE A 107 -15.69 -15.39 2.63
C ILE A 107 -14.24 -14.90 2.55
N GLN A 108 -13.52 -15.26 1.48
CA GLN A 108 -12.13 -14.80 1.30
C GLN A 108 -12.03 -13.28 1.17
N THR A 109 -12.94 -12.66 0.44
CA THR A 109 -12.97 -11.19 0.29
C THR A 109 -13.20 -10.52 1.66
N TYR A 110 -14.10 -11.09 2.47
CA TYR A 110 -14.33 -10.62 3.83
C TYR A 110 -13.09 -10.73 4.72
N GLU A 111 -12.42 -11.89 4.72
CA GLU A 111 -11.19 -12.12 5.50
C GLU A 111 -10.06 -11.18 5.06
N ASN A 112 -9.89 -10.97 3.75
CA ASN A 112 -8.92 -10.01 3.22
C ASN A 112 -9.25 -8.57 3.61
N THR A 113 -10.51 -8.16 3.57
CA THR A 113 -10.93 -6.84 4.06
C THR A 113 -10.65 -6.69 5.56
N GLU A 114 -10.90 -7.74 6.36
CA GLU A 114 -10.63 -7.71 7.79
C GLU A 114 -9.14 -7.57 8.11
N SER A 115 -8.27 -8.26 7.34
CA SER A 115 -6.82 -8.13 7.48
C SER A 115 -6.34 -6.71 7.15
N ILE A 116 -6.88 -6.10 6.10
CA ILE A 116 -6.63 -4.68 5.76
C ILE A 116 -7.05 -3.77 6.92
N PHE A 117 -8.26 -3.96 7.48
CA PHE A 117 -8.72 -3.14 8.60
C PHE A 117 -7.85 -3.31 9.85
N ARG A 118 -7.33 -4.51 10.10
CA ARG A 118 -6.38 -4.76 11.20
C ARG A 118 -5.09 -3.98 11.01
N GLN A 119 -4.49 -4.06 9.82
CA GLN A 119 -3.26 -3.32 9.49
C GLN A 119 -3.46 -1.79 9.59
N VAL A 120 -4.58 -1.27 9.08
CA VAL A 120 -4.92 0.15 9.21
C VAL A 120 -5.02 0.57 10.68
N ALA A 121 -5.65 -0.25 11.53
CA ALA A 121 -5.74 0.02 12.96
C ALA A 121 -4.38 0.02 13.65
N GLU A 122 -3.49 -0.91 13.29
CA GLU A 122 -2.12 -0.98 13.81
C GLU A 122 -1.29 0.24 13.40
N LEU A 123 -1.35 0.67 12.14
CA LEU A 123 -0.69 1.88 11.65
C LEU A 123 -1.20 3.12 12.39
N GLN A 124 -2.52 3.25 12.57
CA GLN A 124 -3.09 4.36 13.33
C GLN A 124 -2.66 4.35 14.80
N ALA A 125 -2.58 3.18 15.44
CA ALA A 125 -2.08 3.05 16.80
C ALA A 125 -0.59 3.42 16.90
N HIS A 126 0.20 3.10 15.87
CA HIS A 126 1.59 3.53 15.78
C HIS A 126 1.69 5.06 15.67
N LEU A 127 0.96 5.69 14.74
CA LEU A 127 0.93 7.14 14.59
C LEU A 127 0.46 7.85 15.86
N SER A 128 -0.55 7.31 16.55
CA SER A 128 -1.01 7.89 17.82
C SER A 128 0.01 7.77 18.95
N ARG A 129 0.90 6.76 18.94
CA ARG A 129 2.04 6.71 19.87
C ARG A 129 3.08 7.78 19.55
N GLN A 130 3.36 8.02 18.27
CA GLN A 130 4.26 9.09 17.83
C GLN A 130 3.70 10.48 18.18
N ASP A 131 2.41 10.72 17.92
CA ASP A 131 1.71 11.97 18.27
C ASP A 131 1.90 12.31 19.74
N ARG A 132 1.69 11.33 20.64
CA ARG A 132 1.85 11.53 22.09
C ARG A 132 3.29 11.90 22.47
N THR A 133 4.27 11.34 21.77
CA THR A 133 5.69 11.62 22.02
C THR A 133 6.05 13.03 21.55
N LEU A 134 5.60 13.42 20.35
CA LEU A 134 5.87 14.75 19.76
C LEU A 134 5.16 15.88 20.52
N SER A 135 3.92 15.65 20.95
CA SER A 135 3.05 16.67 21.57
C SER A 135 3.12 16.74 23.11
N ARG A 136 4.00 15.95 23.75
CA ARG A 136 3.99 15.73 25.22
C ARG A 136 2.59 15.37 25.77
N GLY A 137 1.80 14.62 25.00
CA GLY A 137 0.53 14.04 25.47
C GLY A 137 -0.78 14.67 24.97
N LEU A 138 -0.75 15.60 24.00
CA LEU A 138 -1.96 16.15 23.38
C LEU A 138 -2.26 15.45 22.05
N SER A 139 -3.40 14.74 21.99
CA SER A 139 -3.89 14.19 20.73
C SER A 139 -4.20 15.34 19.77
N LEU A 140 -3.47 15.45 18.66
CA LEU A 140 -3.67 16.51 17.66
C LEU A 140 -5.08 16.46 17.04
N LEU A 141 -5.74 15.28 17.08
CA LEU A 141 -7.10 15.07 16.58
C LEU A 141 -7.84 14.01 17.43
N GLU A 142 -8.88 14.41 18.18
CA GLU A 142 -9.88 13.50 18.74
C GLU A 142 -10.52 12.73 17.58
N SER A 143 -10.46 11.40 17.55
CA SER A 143 -10.99 10.69 16.39
C SER A 143 -11.43 9.26 16.68
N SER A 144 -12.69 8.99 16.36
CA SER A 144 -13.33 7.68 16.36
C SER A 144 -13.14 7.01 15.00
N PRO A 145 -12.96 5.68 14.93
CA PRO A 145 -12.96 4.92 13.68
C PRO A 145 -14.25 5.10 12.88
N HIS A 146 -14.18 4.93 11.55
CA HIS A 146 -15.35 4.95 10.67
C HIS A 146 -16.43 3.96 11.15
N PRO A 147 -17.72 4.34 11.19
CA PRO A 147 -18.79 3.52 11.75
C PRO A 147 -18.93 2.16 11.05
N TRP A 148 -18.62 2.09 9.74
CA TRP A 148 -18.65 0.84 8.98
C TRP A 148 -17.68 -0.22 9.51
N ILE A 149 -16.48 0.15 10.00
CA ILE A 149 -15.48 -0.83 10.46
C ILE A 149 -16.02 -1.62 11.67
N ARG A 150 -16.78 -0.94 12.56
CA ARG A 150 -17.45 -1.60 13.69
C ARG A 150 -18.61 -2.49 13.23
N GLN A 151 -19.37 -2.05 12.23
CA GLN A 151 -20.47 -2.84 11.67
C GLN A 151 -19.97 -4.06 10.87
N HIS A 152 -18.87 -3.92 10.14
CA HIS A 152 -18.24 -4.98 9.36
C HIS A 152 -17.78 -6.15 10.25
N ARG A 153 -17.20 -5.86 11.42
CA ARG A 153 -16.82 -6.90 12.41
C ARG A 153 -18.00 -7.70 12.96
N VAL A 154 -19.22 -7.15 12.90
CA VAL A 154 -20.43 -7.78 13.42
C VAL A 154 -21.23 -8.48 12.32
N ARG A 155 -21.11 -8.04 11.06
CA ARG A 155 -21.78 -8.65 9.91
C ARG A 155 -20.94 -9.80 9.34
N HIS A 156 -21.58 -10.94 9.13
CA HIS A 156 -21.01 -12.08 8.43
C HIS A 156 -20.91 -11.82 6.92
N PRO A 157 -20.00 -12.51 6.21
CA PRO A 157 -19.90 -12.42 4.76
C PRO A 157 -21.24 -12.80 4.10
N PRO A 158 -21.74 -12.01 3.14
CA PRO A 158 -23.04 -12.22 2.52
C PRO A 158 -23.01 -13.45 1.62
N GLN A 159 -23.69 -14.50 2.05
CA GLN A 159 -23.79 -15.77 1.31
C GLN A 159 -25.19 -15.95 0.75
N ALA A 160 -25.32 -16.74 -0.32
CA ALA A 160 -26.61 -17.09 -0.90
C ALA A 160 -27.56 -17.76 0.12
N ALA A 161 -27.02 -18.54 1.06
CA ALA A 161 -27.79 -19.19 2.12
C ALA A 161 -28.48 -18.20 3.07
N ASP A 162 -27.86 -17.04 3.33
CA ASP A 162 -28.39 -16.02 4.24
C ASP A 162 -29.53 -15.21 3.61
N GLN A 163 -29.61 -15.22 2.27
CA GLN A 163 -30.65 -14.54 1.52
C GLN A 163 -31.97 -15.32 1.48
N VAL A 164 -31.99 -16.55 2.02
CA VAL A 164 -33.17 -17.42 2.12
C VAL A 164 -34.03 -17.01 3.31
N VAL A 165 -34.54 -15.78 3.27
CA VAL A 165 -35.23 -15.15 4.40
C VAL A 165 -36.70 -15.58 4.48
N THR A 166 -37.37 -15.72 3.33
CA THR A 166 -38.81 -15.99 3.28
C THR A 166 -39.10 -17.50 3.36
N ARG A 167 -40.27 -17.89 3.88
CA ARG A 167 -40.74 -19.29 3.81
C ARG A 167 -40.72 -19.83 2.37
N ASN A 168 -41.07 -19.00 1.39
CA ASN A 168 -41.04 -19.37 -0.02
C ASN A 168 -39.60 -19.56 -0.55
N ASP A 169 -38.66 -18.71 -0.13
CA ASP A 169 -37.24 -18.88 -0.49
C ASP A 169 -36.70 -20.20 0.08
N ARG A 170 -37.10 -20.60 1.29
CA ARG A 170 -36.66 -21.87 1.92
C ARG A 170 -37.18 -23.08 1.16
N ILE A 171 -38.43 -23.04 0.72
CA ILE A 171 -39.02 -24.10 -0.11
C ILE A 171 -38.28 -24.18 -1.44
N ALA A 172 -38.02 -23.04 -2.07
CA ALA A 172 -37.27 -22.98 -3.33
C ALA A 172 -35.84 -23.51 -3.16
N ALA A 173 -35.10 -23.08 -2.13
CA ALA A 173 -33.76 -23.57 -1.84
C ALA A 173 -33.75 -25.08 -1.58
N TRP A 174 -34.70 -25.60 -0.82
CA TRP A 174 -34.86 -27.04 -0.59
C TRP A 174 -35.12 -27.80 -1.89
N LEU A 175 -36.02 -27.27 -2.73
CA LEU A 175 -36.40 -27.88 -4.00
C LEU A 175 -35.22 -27.87 -4.98
N THR A 176 -34.48 -26.76 -5.07
CA THR A 176 -33.24 -26.63 -5.85
C THR A 176 -32.17 -27.59 -5.36
N MET A 177 -32.02 -27.80 -4.04
CA MET A 177 -31.05 -28.78 -3.51
C MET A 177 -31.44 -30.22 -3.84
N ARG A 178 -32.74 -30.55 -3.82
CA ARG A 178 -33.22 -31.92 -4.09
C ARG A 178 -33.17 -32.24 -5.59
N LEU A 179 -33.62 -31.31 -6.43
CA LEU A 179 -33.70 -31.44 -7.89
C LEU A 179 -32.35 -31.17 -8.57
N GLY A 180 -31.50 -30.31 -8.00
CA GLY A 180 -30.14 -30.04 -8.46
C GLY A 180 -29.13 -31.07 -7.96
N SER A 181 -29.57 -32.30 -7.67
CA SER A 181 -28.68 -33.41 -7.36
C SER A 181 -28.31 -34.13 -8.65
N VAL A 182 -27.05 -34.58 -8.76
CA VAL A 182 -26.60 -35.37 -9.91
C VAL A 182 -27.44 -36.66 -10.06
N TRP A 183 -27.97 -37.18 -8.95
CA TRP A 183 -28.93 -38.30 -8.96
C TRP A 183 -30.26 -37.98 -9.63
N ALA A 184 -30.79 -36.76 -9.49
CA ALA A 184 -32.01 -36.36 -10.17
C ALA A 184 -31.82 -36.33 -11.70
N PHE A 185 -30.63 -35.91 -12.17
CA PHE A 185 -30.25 -36.03 -13.58
C PHE A 185 -30.26 -37.49 -14.06
N TYR A 186 -29.56 -38.39 -13.36
CA TYR A 186 -29.54 -39.81 -13.75
C TYR A 186 -30.92 -40.46 -13.64
N LEU A 187 -31.73 -40.07 -12.67
CA LEU A 187 -33.10 -40.56 -12.51
C LEU A 187 -33.98 -40.12 -13.69
N ALA A 188 -33.92 -38.84 -14.08
CA ALA A 188 -34.68 -38.33 -15.22
C ALA A 188 -34.24 -38.98 -16.54
N ALA A 189 -32.94 -38.96 -16.83
CA ALA A 189 -32.37 -39.57 -18.03
C ALA A 189 -32.62 -41.09 -18.06
N GLY A 190 -32.41 -41.77 -16.94
CA GLY A 190 -32.67 -43.20 -16.79
C GLY A 190 -34.13 -43.56 -16.97
N THR A 191 -35.05 -42.75 -16.43
CA THR A 191 -36.51 -42.94 -16.64
C THR A 191 -36.86 -42.79 -18.11
N GLN A 192 -36.27 -41.82 -18.81
CA GLN A 192 -36.51 -41.63 -20.24
C GLN A 192 -36.00 -42.81 -21.08
N VAL A 193 -34.77 -43.25 -20.86
CA VAL A 193 -34.20 -44.42 -21.55
C VAL A 193 -35.00 -45.68 -21.25
N LEU A 194 -35.37 -45.89 -19.98
CA LEU A 194 -36.17 -47.03 -19.55
C LEU A 194 -37.54 -47.06 -20.25
N TRP A 195 -38.20 -45.90 -20.37
CA TRP A 195 -39.47 -45.77 -21.09
C TRP A 195 -39.35 -46.18 -22.56
N ILE A 196 -38.28 -45.72 -23.23
CA ILE A 196 -37.99 -46.07 -24.63
C ILE A 196 -37.77 -47.58 -24.77
N LEU A 197 -36.99 -48.19 -23.87
CA LEU A 197 -36.69 -49.63 -23.91
C LEU A 197 -37.93 -50.49 -23.65
N LEU A 198 -38.77 -50.11 -22.68
CA LEU A 198 -40.05 -50.78 -22.37
C LEU A 198 -41.03 -50.75 -23.54
N ALA A 199 -41.06 -49.63 -24.27
CA ALA A 199 -41.86 -49.50 -25.47
C ALA A 199 -41.33 -50.34 -26.64
N GLN A 200 -40.00 -50.36 -26.86
CA GLN A 200 -39.39 -51.20 -27.90
C GLN A 200 -39.56 -52.69 -27.63
N ALA A 201 -39.49 -53.10 -26.36
CA ALA A 201 -39.71 -54.49 -25.93
C ALA A 201 -41.20 -54.93 -26.04
N GLY A 202 -42.12 -54.03 -26.42
CA GLY A 202 -43.54 -54.34 -26.58
C GLY A 202 -44.31 -54.59 -25.28
N ILE A 203 -43.67 -54.34 -24.13
CA ILE A 203 -44.24 -54.54 -22.79
C ILE A 203 -45.28 -53.45 -22.50
N GLN A 204 -44.99 -52.21 -22.91
CA GLN A 204 -45.85 -51.05 -22.69
C GLN A 204 -46.70 -50.75 -23.94
N ARG A 205 -48.00 -51.09 -23.90
CA ARG A 205 -48.96 -50.81 -24.99
C ARG A 205 -49.67 -49.46 -24.87
N PHE A 206 -49.56 -48.79 -23.72
CA PHE A 206 -50.31 -47.57 -23.40
C PHE A 206 -49.72 -46.31 -24.06
N ASP A 207 -48.39 -46.22 -24.20
CA ASP A 207 -47.72 -45.03 -24.74
C ASP A 207 -46.80 -45.43 -25.89
N ARG A 208 -47.38 -45.51 -27.10
CA ARG A 208 -46.64 -45.86 -28.33
C ARG A 208 -45.93 -44.63 -28.89
N TYR A 209 -44.80 -44.84 -29.57
CA TYR A 209 -44.13 -43.80 -30.37
C TYR A 209 -45.18 -43.02 -31.17
N PRO A 210 -45.30 -41.69 -31.00
CA PRO A 210 -44.28 -40.74 -30.55
C PRO A 210 -44.25 -40.37 -29.04
N PHE A 211 -44.74 -41.23 -28.13
CA PHE A 211 -44.62 -41.04 -26.66
C PHE A 211 -45.29 -39.77 -26.12
N LEU A 212 -46.57 -39.58 -26.42
CA LEU A 212 -47.32 -38.38 -26.02
C LEU A 212 -47.42 -38.24 -24.50
N PHE A 213 -47.59 -39.36 -23.78
CA PHE A 213 -47.73 -39.32 -22.32
C PHE A 213 -46.41 -38.97 -21.63
N MET A 214 -45.31 -39.59 -22.07
CA MET A 214 -43.96 -39.25 -21.61
C MET A 214 -43.64 -37.77 -21.86
N THR A 215 -43.93 -37.27 -23.07
CA THR A 215 -43.68 -35.88 -23.45
C THR A 215 -44.50 -34.93 -22.58
N PHE A 216 -45.78 -35.24 -22.32
CA PHE A 216 -46.61 -34.46 -21.41
C PHE A 216 -46.04 -34.41 -19.99
N LEU A 217 -45.65 -35.55 -19.42
CA LEU A 217 -45.09 -35.62 -18.06
C LEU A 217 -43.78 -34.85 -17.95
N SER A 218 -42.92 -34.96 -18.97
CA SER A 218 -41.64 -34.25 -19.04
C SER A 218 -41.85 -32.74 -19.19
N SER A 219 -42.77 -32.28 -20.04
CA SER A 219 -43.13 -30.85 -20.16
C SER A 219 -43.67 -30.27 -18.85
N LEU A 220 -44.44 -31.05 -18.09
CA LEU A 220 -44.92 -30.64 -16.77
C LEU A 220 -43.75 -30.50 -15.77
N ALA A 221 -42.80 -31.44 -15.79
CA ALA A 221 -41.59 -31.36 -14.97
C ALA A 221 -40.72 -30.16 -15.35
N GLN A 222 -40.57 -29.86 -16.64
CA GLN A 222 -39.84 -28.69 -17.13
C GLN A 222 -40.44 -27.37 -16.64
N LEU A 223 -41.78 -27.24 -16.66
CA LEU A 223 -42.45 -26.06 -16.12
C LEU A 223 -42.10 -25.84 -14.64
N LEU A 224 -42.09 -26.92 -13.85
CA LEU A 224 -41.68 -26.87 -12.45
C LEU A 224 -40.20 -26.46 -12.32
N PHE A 225 -39.31 -27.04 -13.14
CA PHE A 225 -37.89 -26.69 -13.13
C PHE A 225 -37.65 -25.24 -13.50
N MET A 226 -38.40 -24.68 -14.45
CA MET A 226 -38.30 -23.26 -14.83
C MET A 226 -38.61 -22.35 -13.64
N ILE A 227 -39.68 -22.65 -12.88
CA ILE A 227 -40.03 -21.88 -11.68
C ILE A 227 -38.92 -21.96 -10.64
N VAL A 228 -38.38 -23.16 -10.40
CA VAL A 228 -37.30 -23.39 -9.42
C VAL A 228 -36.02 -22.65 -9.81
N ILE A 229 -35.63 -22.72 -11.09
CA ILE A 229 -34.45 -22.02 -11.62
C ILE A 229 -34.64 -20.51 -11.47
N MET A 230 -35.81 -19.97 -11.83
CA MET A 230 -36.09 -18.54 -11.73
C MET A 230 -35.97 -18.03 -10.28
N VAL A 231 -36.57 -18.75 -9.31
CA VAL A 231 -36.44 -18.37 -7.89
C VAL A 231 -35.00 -18.52 -7.41
N GLY A 232 -34.29 -19.56 -7.85
CA GLY A 232 -32.87 -19.74 -7.56
C GLY A 232 -32.04 -18.56 -8.06
N GLN A 233 -32.29 -18.09 -9.28
CA GLN A 233 -31.60 -16.94 -9.87
C GLN A 233 -31.88 -15.63 -9.11
N ASP A 234 -33.11 -15.40 -8.67
CA ASP A 234 -33.46 -14.21 -7.88
C ASP A 234 -32.73 -14.19 -6.53
N VAL A 235 -32.67 -15.33 -5.82
CA VAL A 235 -31.91 -15.46 -4.56
C VAL A 235 -30.41 -15.20 -4.79
N LEU A 236 -29.84 -15.75 -5.88
CA LEU A 236 -28.45 -15.53 -6.26
C LEU A 236 -28.18 -14.06 -6.63
N GLY A 237 -29.12 -13.41 -7.32
CA GLY A 237 -29.06 -11.99 -7.65
C GLY A 237 -29.00 -11.13 -6.39
N ARG A 238 -29.90 -11.38 -5.44
CA ARG A 238 -29.92 -10.69 -4.14
C ARG A 238 -28.63 -10.89 -3.35
N ALA A 239 -27.98 -12.06 -3.43
CA ALA A 239 -26.66 -12.29 -2.82
C ALA A 239 -25.55 -11.52 -3.55
N GLY A 240 -25.61 -11.44 -4.88
CA GLY A 240 -24.72 -10.62 -5.71
C GLY A 240 -24.80 -9.13 -5.34
N ASP A 241 -26.01 -8.61 -5.20
CA ASP A 241 -26.24 -7.20 -4.87
C ASP A 241 -25.68 -6.84 -3.49
N ARG A 242 -25.97 -7.67 -2.46
CA ARG A 242 -25.42 -7.44 -1.10
C ARG A 242 -23.91 -7.51 -1.06
N ARG A 243 -23.30 -8.45 -1.80
CA ARG A 243 -21.83 -8.51 -1.93
C ARG A 243 -21.25 -7.25 -2.56
N SER A 244 -21.91 -6.73 -3.59
CA SER A 244 -21.49 -5.50 -4.27
C SER A 244 -21.62 -4.29 -3.34
N GLU A 245 -22.73 -4.18 -2.61
CA GLU A 245 -22.96 -3.13 -1.61
C GLU A 245 -21.89 -3.17 -0.50
N GLN A 246 -21.62 -4.36 0.05
CA GLN A 246 -20.58 -4.54 1.06
C GLN A 246 -19.19 -4.15 0.53
N THR A 247 -18.81 -4.64 -0.65
CA THR A 247 -17.51 -4.30 -1.26
C THR A 247 -17.36 -2.79 -1.46
N PHE A 248 -18.45 -2.11 -1.86
CA PHE A 248 -18.47 -0.66 -2.01
C PHE A 248 -18.31 0.07 -0.67
N LEU A 249 -18.97 -0.39 0.40
CA LEU A 249 -18.85 0.19 1.74
C LEU A 249 -17.47 -0.07 2.35
N ASP A 250 -16.89 -1.25 2.11
CA ASP A 250 -15.52 -1.59 2.51
C ASP A 250 -14.51 -0.64 1.88
N ALA A 251 -14.61 -0.43 0.56
CA ALA A 251 -13.74 0.49 -0.17
C ALA A 251 -13.87 1.94 0.35
N GLN A 252 -15.09 2.40 0.62
CA GLN A 252 -15.30 3.73 1.21
C GLN A 252 -14.66 3.86 2.59
N ALA A 253 -14.79 2.85 3.45
CA ALA A 253 -14.19 2.87 4.78
C ALA A 253 -12.67 2.88 4.72
N ILE A 254 -12.06 2.04 3.86
CA ILE A 254 -10.61 2.03 3.63
C ILE A 254 -10.14 3.41 3.17
N LEU A 255 -10.81 4.00 2.17
CA LEU A 255 -10.44 5.30 1.64
C LEU A 255 -10.58 6.41 2.69
N HIS A 256 -11.61 6.35 3.52
CA HIS A 256 -11.79 7.28 4.63
C HIS A 256 -10.63 7.21 5.64
N GLU A 257 -10.23 6.00 6.05
CA GLU A 257 -9.11 5.83 6.99
C GLU A 257 -7.76 6.21 6.37
N CYS A 258 -7.56 5.98 5.07
CA CYS A 258 -6.36 6.44 4.35
C CYS A 258 -6.26 7.97 4.35
N ARG A 259 -7.35 8.68 4.02
CA ARG A 259 -7.38 10.16 4.06
C ARG A 259 -7.12 10.70 5.47
N ARG A 260 -7.65 10.01 6.49
CA ARG A 260 -7.41 10.37 7.88
C ARG A 260 -5.94 10.21 8.27
N MET A 261 -5.29 9.16 7.79
CA MET A 261 -3.86 8.93 7.99
C MET A 261 -3.01 10.02 7.33
N GLU A 262 -3.34 10.36 6.08
CA GLU A 262 -2.70 11.46 5.34
C GLU A 262 -2.79 12.80 6.09
N GLN A 263 -3.99 13.16 6.58
CA GLN A 263 -4.18 14.39 7.35
C GLN A 263 -3.34 14.43 8.63
N ARG A 264 -3.18 13.30 9.32
CA ARG A 264 -2.32 13.20 10.51
C ARG A 264 -0.85 13.37 10.15
N LEU A 265 -0.38 12.70 9.10
CA LEU A 265 1.01 12.81 8.63
C LEU A 265 1.35 14.26 8.25
N ILE A 266 0.47 14.92 7.49
CA ILE A 266 0.65 16.35 7.14
C ILE A 266 0.72 17.24 8.38
N ALA A 267 -0.10 16.96 9.41
CA ALA A 267 -0.05 17.71 10.66
C ALA A 267 1.26 17.46 11.43
N GLN A 268 1.72 16.21 11.49
CA GLN A 268 3.00 15.83 12.11
C GLN A 268 4.19 16.50 11.40
N ASP A 269 4.21 16.51 10.07
CA ASP A 269 5.28 17.11 9.28
C ASP A 269 5.43 18.61 9.58
N ARG A 270 4.32 19.34 9.75
CA ARG A 270 4.37 20.75 10.16
C ARG A 270 4.96 20.95 11.55
N VAL A 271 4.63 20.07 12.50
CA VAL A 271 5.19 20.13 13.84
C VAL A 271 6.69 19.81 13.80
N LEU A 272 7.09 18.76 13.09
CA LEU A 272 8.49 18.39 12.90
C LEU A 272 9.30 19.50 12.24
N ASP A 273 8.76 20.13 11.20
CA ASP A 273 9.41 21.27 10.53
C ASP A 273 9.59 22.45 11.52
N SER A 274 8.55 22.77 12.28
CA SER A 274 8.64 23.84 13.30
C SER A 274 9.64 23.55 14.42
N LEU A 275 9.69 22.30 14.91
CA LEU A 275 10.63 21.88 15.96
C LEU A 275 12.05 21.86 15.42
N THR A 276 12.25 21.36 14.19
CA THR A 276 13.56 21.33 13.53
C THR A 276 14.07 22.75 13.29
N GLY A 277 13.22 23.65 12.81
CA GLY A 277 13.53 25.08 12.66
C GLY A 277 13.91 25.74 13.98
N TYR A 278 13.14 25.50 15.05
CA TYR A 278 13.43 26.03 16.39
C TYR A 278 14.76 25.50 16.95
N VAL A 279 14.99 24.19 16.90
CA VAL A 279 16.22 23.56 17.38
C VAL A 279 17.42 24.08 16.59
N THR A 280 17.31 24.13 15.26
CA THR A 280 18.39 24.66 14.40
C THR A 280 18.72 26.11 14.75
N ALA A 281 17.71 26.96 14.91
CA ALA A 281 17.93 28.36 15.29
C ALA A 281 18.61 28.47 16.66
N GLN A 282 18.19 27.67 17.64
CA GLN A 282 18.77 27.67 18.98
C GLN A 282 20.21 27.16 19.00
N VAL A 283 20.49 26.07 18.28
CA VAL A 283 21.86 25.50 18.12
C VAL A 283 22.77 26.52 17.45
N VAL A 284 22.31 27.18 16.37
CA VAL A 284 23.08 28.22 15.67
C VAL A 284 23.37 29.40 16.59
N GLU A 285 22.41 29.86 17.39
CA GLU A 285 22.60 30.96 18.34
C GLU A 285 23.61 30.57 19.45
N GLN A 286 23.52 29.35 20.00
CA GLN A 286 24.46 28.85 21.01
C GLN A 286 25.89 28.74 20.44
N LEU A 287 26.04 28.18 19.25
CA LEU A 287 27.32 28.09 18.55
C LEU A 287 27.88 29.49 18.23
N ALA A 288 27.05 30.42 17.79
CA ALA A 288 27.49 31.78 17.46
C ALA A 288 28.00 32.52 18.71
N ARG A 289 27.32 32.38 19.85
CA ARG A 289 27.76 32.94 21.14
C ARG A 289 29.07 32.31 21.61
N ALA A 290 29.19 30.99 21.54
CA ALA A 290 30.41 30.28 21.93
C ALA A 290 31.60 30.61 21.02
N ALA A 291 31.35 30.77 19.72
CA ALA A 291 32.33 31.20 18.73
C ALA A 291 32.81 32.63 19.02
N HIS A 292 31.87 33.56 19.24
CA HIS A 292 32.17 34.94 19.59
C HIS A 292 32.99 35.04 20.88
N ASP A 293 32.54 34.44 21.98
CA ASP A 293 33.26 34.47 23.25
C ASP A 293 34.68 33.89 23.12
N THR A 294 34.83 32.79 22.37
CA THR A 294 36.16 32.18 22.13
C THR A 294 37.06 33.07 21.28
N ASN A 295 36.52 33.67 20.20
CA ASN A 295 37.29 34.53 19.31
C ASN A 295 37.63 35.88 19.96
N GLU A 296 36.70 36.45 20.73
CA GLU A 296 36.91 37.67 21.48
C GLU A 296 38.08 37.45 22.43
N ARG A 297 38.05 36.44 23.30
CA ARG A 297 39.10 36.21 24.29
C ARG A 297 40.50 36.16 23.68
N VAL A 298 40.63 35.51 22.51
CA VAL A 298 41.90 35.45 21.77
C VAL A 298 42.28 36.84 21.25
N ALA A 299 41.33 37.57 20.67
CA ALA A 299 41.58 38.93 20.17
C ALA A 299 41.92 39.91 21.31
N HIS A 300 41.25 39.80 22.46
CA HIS A 300 41.54 40.58 23.65
C HIS A 300 42.94 40.28 24.18
N GLN A 301 43.33 39.01 24.30
CA GLN A 301 44.69 38.63 24.68
C GLN A 301 45.74 39.21 23.73
N ALA A 302 45.49 39.18 22.42
CA ALA A 302 46.38 39.77 21.44
C ALA A 302 46.51 41.29 21.60
N ARG A 303 45.39 42.02 21.78
CA ARG A 303 45.39 43.48 22.02
C ARG A 303 46.13 43.87 23.29
N VAL A 304 45.90 43.12 24.38
CA VAL A 304 46.58 43.36 25.67
C VAL A 304 48.08 43.10 25.54
N HIS A 305 48.48 42.02 24.85
CA HIS A 305 49.89 41.72 24.62
C HIS A 305 50.58 42.77 23.75
N GLU A 306 49.92 43.23 22.69
CA GLU A 306 50.41 44.31 21.83
C GLU A 306 50.58 45.61 22.63
N ALA A 307 49.58 46.00 23.42
CA ALA A 307 49.64 47.17 24.29
C ALA A 307 50.81 47.11 25.30
N MET A 308 51.10 45.92 25.85
CA MET A 308 52.23 45.71 26.76
C MET A 308 53.60 45.78 26.06
N THR A 309 53.69 45.35 24.80
CA THR A 309 54.97 45.23 24.07
C THR A 309 55.34 46.50 23.32
N THR A 310 54.37 47.25 22.78
CA THR A 310 54.60 48.48 22.01
C THR A 310 54.43 49.76 22.82
N GLY A 311 53.85 49.68 24.04
CA GLY A 311 53.65 50.83 24.93
C GLY A 311 52.55 51.81 24.48
N ALA A 312 51.89 51.55 23.35
CA ALA A 312 50.75 52.30 22.85
C ALA A 312 49.46 51.52 23.13
N ALA A 313 48.87 51.72 24.30
CA ALA A 313 47.56 51.13 24.63
C ALA A 313 46.43 52.06 24.14
N SER A 314 45.59 51.58 23.22
CA SER A 314 44.28 52.23 23.03
C SER A 314 43.45 52.02 24.31
N SER A 315 42.56 52.97 24.66
CA SER A 315 41.72 52.84 25.86
C SER A 315 40.88 51.56 25.86
N ASP A 316 40.62 51.02 24.66
CA ASP A 316 39.75 49.87 24.44
C ASP A 316 40.51 48.55 24.41
N ALA A 317 41.85 48.55 24.53
CA ALA A 317 42.68 47.35 24.48
C ALA A 317 42.30 46.34 25.58
N HIS A 318 41.85 46.83 26.75
CA HIS A 318 41.45 46.02 27.89
C HIS A 318 39.95 45.68 27.94
N VAL A 319 39.15 46.11 26.97
CA VAL A 319 37.70 45.84 26.96
C VAL A 319 37.45 44.46 26.34
N LEU A 320 36.71 43.62 27.07
CA LEU A 320 36.16 42.35 26.60
C LEU A 320 34.72 42.61 26.11
N ARG A 321 34.44 42.41 24.82
CA ARG A 321 33.13 42.74 24.25
C ARG A 321 32.13 41.58 24.40
N GLY A 322 31.03 41.82 25.11
CA GLY A 322 29.96 40.84 25.27
C GLY A 322 29.17 40.62 23.98
N TRP A 323 28.46 39.49 23.90
CA TRP A 323 27.55 39.20 22.78
C TRP A 323 26.43 40.24 22.64
N GLU A 324 25.93 40.76 23.77
CA GLU A 324 24.84 41.74 23.80
C GLU A 324 25.28 43.15 23.37
N ASP A 325 26.59 43.42 23.38
CA ASP A 325 27.16 44.72 22.99
C ASP A 325 27.41 44.82 21.46
N LEU A 326 27.18 43.72 20.72
CA LEU A 326 27.39 43.66 19.28
C LEU A 326 26.25 44.30 18.50
N SER A 327 26.58 44.91 17.36
CA SER A 327 25.58 45.34 16.38
C SER A 327 24.82 44.13 15.80
N ASP A 328 23.60 44.36 15.32
CA ASP A 328 22.79 43.31 14.68
C ASP A 328 23.48 42.67 13.47
N THR A 329 24.23 43.48 12.70
CA THR A 329 25.04 43.00 11.57
C THR A 329 26.17 42.06 12.00
N ALA A 330 26.83 42.37 13.11
CA ALA A 330 27.89 41.52 13.65
C ALA A 330 27.31 40.22 14.24
N ARG A 331 26.15 40.29 14.92
CA ARG A 331 25.45 39.10 15.41
C ARG A 331 25.02 38.19 14.27
N GLU A 332 24.44 38.72 13.19
CA GLU A 332 24.06 37.89 12.04
C GLU A 332 25.27 37.30 11.31
N SER A 333 26.38 38.05 11.21
CA SER A 333 27.64 37.51 10.67
C SER A 333 28.15 36.33 11.50
N ASN A 334 28.14 36.43 12.83
CA ASN A 334 28.50 35.33 13.72
C ASN A 334 27.54 34.13 13.59
N ARG A 335 26.23 34.35 13.45
CA ARG A 335 25.26 33.26 13.17
C ARG A 335 25.54 32.58 11.83
N ALA A 336 25.85 33.34 10.80
CA ALA A 336 26.23 32.79 9.49
C ALA A 336 27.52 31.95 9.59
N GLN A 337 28.51 32.38 10.38
CA GLN A 337 29.70 31.58 10.65
C GLN A 337 29.36 30.30 11.42
N ALA A 338 28.49 30.38 12.43
CA ALA A 338 28.06 29.22 13.21
C ALA A 338 27.36 28.15 12.37
N ARG A 339 26.48 28.53 11.42
CA ARG A 339 25.84 27.59 10.47
C ARG A 339 26.88 26.79 9.68
N ARG A 340 27.99 27.43 9.29
CA ARG A 340 29.07 26.80 8.52
C ARG A 340 29.91 25.81 9.32
N ILE A 341 29.90 25.87 10.65
CA ILE A 341 30.64 24.91 11.48
C ILE A 341 30.16 23.49 11.20
N GLY A 342 28.85 23.27 11.09
CA GLY A 342 28.29 21.96 10.75
C GLY A 342 28.71 21.46 9.37
N GLU A 343 28.63 22.32 8.35
CA GLU A 343 29.07 22.01 6.98
C GLU A 343 30.57 21.70 6.90
N ASN A 344 31.38 22.43 7.66
CA ASN A 344 32.83 22.23 7.74
C ASN A 344 33.17 20.88 8.37
N LEU A 345 32.50 20.51 9.47
CA LEU A 345 32.67 19.21 10.09
C LEU A 345 32.24 18.08 9.15
N ALA A 346 31.13 18.25 8.43
CA ALA A 346 30.67 17.25 7.46
C ALA A 346 31.70 17.00 6.34
N ALA A 347 32.42 18.04 5.91
CA ALA A 347 33.46 17.91 4.88
C ALA A 347 34.67 17.04 5.31
N ILE A 348 34.90 16.91 6.62
CA ILE A 348 35.90 15.98 7.20
C ILE A 348 35.26 14.69 7.73
N GLY A 349 34.02 14.37 7.35
CA GLY A 349 33.31 13.17 7.79
C GLY A 349 32.89 13.19 9.28
N CYS A 350 32.89 14.37 9.90
CA CYS A 350 32.48 14.56 11.27
C CYS A 350 31.09 15.22 11.34
N PHE A 351 30.38 15.01 12.45
CA PHE A 351 29.09 15.66 12.69
C PHE A 351 28.96 16.04 14.16
N MET A 352 28.09 17.01 14.42
CA MET A 352 27.86 17.55 15.75
C MET A 352 26.65 16.89 16.40
N VAL A 353 26.77 16.49 17.66
CA VAL A 353 25.66 15.99 18.48
C VAL A 353 25.65 16.67 19.84
N PRO A 354 24.50 16.74 20.54
CA PRO A 354 24.46 17.19 21.93
C PRO A 354 25.43 16.37 22.79
N ALA A 355 26.16 17.02 23.69
CA ALA A 355 27.12 16.32 24.53
C ALA A 355 26.43 15.28 25.42
N GLN A 356 26.81 14.01 25.28
CA GLN A 356 26.31 12.88 26.07
C GLN A 356 27.44 12.12 26.74
N ASP A 357 28.53 11.87 26.01
CA ASP A 357 29.70 11.15 26.49
C ASP A 357 30.99 11.83 25.98
N PRO A 358 31.71 12.55 26.86
CA PRO A 358 32.94 13.24 26.50
C PRO A 358 34.05 12.33 25.95
N GLU A 359 34.03 11.03 26.24
CA GLU A 359 35.04 10.08 25.74
C GLU A 359 34.93 9.81 24.24
N LEU A 360 33.76 10.08 23.65
CA LEU A 360 33.48 9.88 22.23
C LEU A 360 33.82 11.11 21.37
N ASP A 361 34.29 12.21 21.97
CA ASP A 361 34.61 13.45 21.23
C ASP A 361 35.80 13.25 20.28
N ALA A 362 35.63 13.62 19.02
CA ALA A 362 36.61 13.40 17.97
C ALA A 362 37.78 14.37 18.12
N ILE A 363 38.99 13.82 18.24
CA ILE A 363 40.22 14.59 18.13
C ILE A 363 40.54 14.76 16.64
N LEU A 364 40.63 16.02 16.19
CA LEU A 364 41.00 16.35 14.82
C LEU A 364 42.51 16.20 14.64
N ASP A 365 42.92 15.53 13.56
CA ASP A 365 44.33 15.46 13.18
C ASP A 365 44.79 16.73 12.42
N ASP A 366 46.09 16.82 12.16
CA ASP A 366 46.66 17.99 11.49
C ASP A 366 46.25 18.11 10.01
N ASP A 367 45.92 17.01 9.34
CA ASP A 367 45.48 17.00 7.94
C ASP A 367 44.03 17.49 7.84
N GLU A 368 43.17 17.09 8.77
CA GLU A 368 41.79 17.54 8.91
C GLU A 368 41.72 19.02 9.26
N VAL A 369 42.57 19.48 10.19
CA VAL A 369 42.71 20.91 10.51
C VAL A 369 43.16 21.70 9.28
N ARG A 370 44.11 21.17 8.50
CA ARG A 370 44.55 21.80 7.24
C ARG A 370 43.42 21.87 6.21
N LEU A 371 42.62 20.80 6.07
CA LEU A 371 41.49 20.77 5.17
C LEU A 371 40.41 21.78 5.58
N LEU A 372 40.05 21.83 6.86
CA LEU A 372 39.11 22.80 7.42
C LEU A 372 39.56 24.24 7.17
N ALA A 373 40.83 24.54 7.44
CA ALA A 373 41.40 25.87 7.25
C ALA A 373 41.38 26.29 5.77
N ARG A 374 41.70 25.37 4.86
CA ARG A 374 41.63 25.61 3.41
C ARG A 374 40.19 25.90 2.97
N VAL A 375 39.22 25.07 3.38
CA VAL A 375 37.80 25.24 3.02
C VAL A 375 37.26 26.59 3.53
N GLU A 376 37.62 27.00 4.75
CA GLU A 376 37.20 28.30 5.27
C GLU A 376 37.88 29.47 4.54
N TYR A 377 39.18 29.35 4.24
CA TYR A 377 39.95 30.33 3.48
C TYR A 377 39.39 30.52 2.06
N ASP A 378 39.16 29.43 1.33
CA ASP A 378 38.66 29.47 -0.04
C ASP A 378 37.29 30.16 -0.10
N ARG A 379 36.41 29.94 0.88
CA ARG A 379 35.14 30.67 0.95
C ARG A 379 35.33 32.15 1.31
N TRP A 380 36.23 32.47 2.24
CA TRP A 380 36.52 33.85 2.64
C TRP A 380 37.12 34.67 1.48
N ILE A 381 38.07 34.09 0.74
CA ILE A 381 38.71 34.76 -0.39
C ILE A 381 37.72 35.00 -1.53
N GLN A 382 36.81 34.05 -1.79
CA GLN A 382 35.73 34.21 -2.78
C GLN A 382 34.75 35.31 -2.40
N GLN A 383 34.36 35.41 -1.13
CA GLN A 383 33.53 36.52 -0.64
C GLN A 383 34.22 37.88 -0.82
N ARG A 384 35.53 37.95 -0.56
CA ARG A 384 36.32 39.17 -0.73
C ARG A 384 36.45 39.56 -2.22
N ILE A 385 36.70 38.60 -3.10
CA ILE A 385 36.76 38.82 -4.56
C ILE A 385 35.41 39.33 -5.07
N GLY A 386 34.30 38.69 -4.65
CA GLY A 386 32.95 39.13 -5.00
C GLY A 386 32.64 40.55 -4.52
N ALA A 387 33.00 40.88 -3.27
CA ALA A 387 32.82 42.22 -2.71
C ALA A 387 33.66 43.29 -3.45
N ARG A 388 34.89 42.95 -3.87
CA ARG A 388 35.75 43.82 -4.68
C ARG A 388 35.14 44.08 -6.06
N ALA A 389 34.55 43.08 -6.70
CA ALA A 389 33.88 43.25 -8.00
C ALA A 389 32.69 44.23 -7.93
N THR A 390 32.10 44.42 -6.75
CA THR A 390 30.95 45.32 -6.53
C THR A 390 31.32 46.70 -5.96
N SER A 391 32.56 46.90 -5.49
CA SER A 391 33.02 48.14 -4.87
C SER A 391 34.02 48.87 -5.77
N PHE A 392 33.73 50.13 -6.12
CA PHE A 392 34.57 50.96 -6.98
C PHE A 392 35.68 51.72 -6.23
N ASP A 393 35.72 51.63 -4.90
CA ASP A 393 36.52 52.54 -4.03
C ASP A 393 37.40 51.76 -3.02
N ALA A 394 37.93 50.60 -3.42
CA ALA A 394 38.75 49.78 -2.54
C ALA A 394 40.19 50.34 -2.42
N GLU A 395 40.50 51.01 -1.29
CA GLU A 395 41.84 51.52 -0.90
C GLU A 395 42.93 50.43 -0.68
N ASP A 396 42.58 49.15 -0.87
CA ASP A 396 43.48 48.01 -0.65
C ASP A 396 43.81 47.34 -1.99
N ASP A 397 45.02 47.60 -2.51
CA ASP A 397 45.50 47.14 -3.83
C ASP A 397 46.05 45.71 -3.83
N ALA A 398 46.06 45.01 -2.69
CA ALA A 398 46.60 43.65 -2.61
C ALA A 398 45.70 42.62 -3.32
N GLU A 399 46.27 41.85 -4.25
CA GLU A 399 45.57 40.78 -4.95
C GLU A 399 45.33 39.57 -4.01
N PRO A 400 44.12 39.01 -3.94
CA PRO A 400 43.83 37.87 -3.07
C PRO A 400 44.53 36.59 -3.58
N LEU A 401 45.51 36.08 -2.82
CA LEU A 401 46.30 34.90 -3.21
C LEU A 401 45.55 33.57 -2.96
N PRO A 402 45.71 32.55 -3.82
CA PRO A 402 45.26 31.18 -3.55
C PRO A 402 45.95 30.57 -2.31
N TRP A 403 45.30 29.59 -1.66
CA TRP A 403 45.82 28.95 -0.44
C TRP A 403 47.26 28.42 -0.57
N ASP A 404 47.57 27.81 -1.72
CA ASP A 404 48.85 27.15 -1.97
C ASP A 404 50.01 28.16 -2.17
N GLU A 405 49.70 29.42 -2.48
CA GLU A 405 50.67 30.51 -2.69
C GLU A 405 50.82 31.40 -1.44
N LEU A 406 50.04 31.15 -0.39
CA LEU A 406 50.04 31.96 0.82
C LEU A 406 51.33 31.73 1.63
N PRO A 407 52.02 32.77 2.14
CA PRO A 407 53.14 32.59 3.06
C PRO A 407 52.74 31.80 4.31
N ASP A 408 53.64 30.95 4.82
CA ASP A 408 53.34 30.09 5.97
C ASP A 408 52.87 30.88 7.19
N ALA A 409 53.46 32.06 7.43
CA ALA A 409 53.06 32.97 8.50
C ALA A 409 51.59 33.42 8.40
N ALA A 410 51.05 33.57 7.18
CA ALA A 410 49.66 33.93 6.96
C ALA A 410 48.73 32.72 7.14
N ARG A 411 49.16 31.51 6.77
CA ARG A 411 48.37 30.27 6.96
C ARG A 411 48.17 29.91 8.43
N VAL A 412 49.13 30.24 9.29
CA VAL A 412 49.05 29.97 10.74
C VAL A 412 47.77 30.51 11.37
N ARG A 413 47.29 31.69 10.97
CA ARG A 413 46.04 32.28 11.49
C ARG A 413 44.82 31.43 11.15
N HIS A 414 44.75 30.91 9.93
CA HIS A 414 43.63 30.07 9.47
C HIS A 414 43.68 28.68 10.12
N LEU A 415 44.87 28.10 10.29
CA LEU A 415 45.04 26.84 11.02
C LEU A 415 44.67 26.97 12.49
N GLN A 416 45.06 28.07 13.14
CA GLN A 416 44.65 28.36 14.52
C GLN A 416 43.14 28.56 14.62
N ALA A 417 42.51 29.19 13.63
CA ALA A 417 41.05 29.32 13.58
C ALA A 417 40.37 27.94 13.50
N ALA A 418 40.83 27.06 12.60
CA ALA A 418 40.31 25.71 12.46
C ALA A 418 40.48 24.87 13.74
N ARG A 419 41.63 24.95 14.41
CA ARG A 419 41.89 24.22 15.69
C ARG A 419 40.95 24.63 16.84
N ARG A 420 40.33 25.80 16.77
CA ARG A 420 39.37 26.27 17.80
C ARG A 420 37.96 25.73 17.58
N ILE A 421 37.65 25.17 16.40
CA ILE A 421 36.30 24.69 16.08
C ILE A 421 35.81 23.68 17.13
N PRO A 422 36.55 22.60 17.48
CA PRO A 422 36.10 21.65 18.52
C PRO A 422 35.87 22.32 19.88
N VAL A 423 36.72 23.29 20.25
CA VAL A 423 36.57 24.04 21.52
C VAL A 423 35.30 24.87 21.54
N VAL A 424 34.94 25.48 20.41
CA VAL A 424 33.68 26.23 20.25
C VAL A 424 32.47 25.29 20.36
N VAL A 425 32.53 24.13 19.70
CA VAL A 425 31.49 23.10 19.76
C VAL A 425 31.27 22.62 21.20
N ALA A 426 32.35 22.27 21.90
CA ALA A 426 32.32 21.85 23.30
C ALA A 426 31.74 22.91 24.23
N ARG A 427 32.13 24.19 24.05
CA ARG A 427 31.59 25.31 24.83
C ARG A 427 30.11 25.57 24.59
N ALA A 428 29.61 25.26 23.40
CA ALA A 428 28.19 25.35 23.09
C ALA A 428 27.38 24.16 23.66
N GLY A 429 28.01 23.18 24.30
CA GLY A 429 27.35 22.01 24.88
C GLY A 429 27.17 20.84 23.91
N PHE A 430 27.95 20.83 22.82
CA PHE A 430 27.94 19.78 21.80
C PHE A 430 29.28 19.03 21.80
N GLN A 431 29.30 17.85 21.22
CA GLN A 431 30.51 17.09 20.93
C GLN A 431 30.57 16.75 19.44
N VAL A 432 31.78 16.57 18.93
CA VAL A 432 32.03 16.18 17.55
C VAL A 432 32.17 14.66 17.51
N LEU A 433 31.38 13.99 16.69
CA LEU A 433 31.53 12.55 16.43
C LEU A 433 32.05 12.34 15.01
N ARG A 434 32.87 11.29 14.85
CA ARG A 434 33.32 10.83 13.55
C ARG A 434 32.29 9.87 12.97
N GLY A 435 31.84 10.11 11.73
CA GLY A 435 31.05 9.15 10.99
C GLY A 435 31.89 7.92 10.69
N THR A 436 31.33 6.73 10.88
CA THR A 436 31.91 5.53 10.28
C THR A 436 31.77 5.69 8.77
N ALA A 437 32.89 5.78 8.05
CA ALA A 437 32.85 5.66 6.60
C ALA A 437 32.15 4.34 6.28
N VAL A 438 31.03 4.41 5.56
CA VAL A 438 30.48 3.23 4.91
C VAL A 438 31.49 2.90 3.82
N ASP A 439 32.33 1.90 4.06
CA ASP A 439 33.24 1.37 3.04
C ASP A 439 32.40 1.03 1.80
N GLU A 440 32.54 1.82 0.74
CA GLU A 440 32.08 1.51 -0.62
C GLU A 440 32.90 0.34 -1.24
N ALA A 441 33.24 -0.67 -0.44
CA ALA A 441 33.98 -1.86 -0.86
C ALA A 441 33.09 -2.99 -1.42
N THR A 442 31.78 -2.75 -1.61
CA THR A 442 30.82 -3.75 -2.14
C THR A 442 30.01 -3.27 -3.35
N ARG A 443 30.62 -2.50 -4.24
CA ARG A 443 30.21 -2.44 -5.65
C ARG A 443 31.35 -2.92 -6.53
N GLY A 444 31.52 -4.24 -6.60
CA GLY A 444 32.30 -4.96 -7.60
C GLY A 444 31.39 -5.90 -8.36
#